data_AF-A0A4R5NMW8-F1
#
_entry.id   AF-A0A4R5NMW8-F1
#
_cell.length_a   1.000
_cell.length_b   1.000
_cell.length_c   1.000
_cell.angle_alpha   90.00
_cell.angle_beta   90.00
_cell.angle_gamma   90.00
#
_symmetry.space_group_name_H-M   'P 1'
#
loop_
_entity.id
_entity.type
_entity.pdbx_description
1 polymer ?
#
loop_
_entity_poly.entity_id
_entity_poly.type
_entity_poly.pdbx_seq_one_letter_code
_entity_poly.pdbx_strand_id
1 'polypeptide(L)'
;MTDEQLNGIAMKMLTYSGKAKSILSDLMDHLNSSSHDSDIDAQLNEAHQWLVQAHQQQNLVIAEAETVGYSLLFTHAQDTLMNTETIEFVIRKSIAAFTNHS
;
A
#
# COMPACT_ATOMS: atom_id res chain seq x y z
N MET A 1 -22.55 -5.47 7.35
CA MET A 1 -21.55 -4.80 8.20
C MET A 1 -22.14 -3.57 8.88
N THR A 2 -21.77 -3.26 10.12
CA THR A 2 -22.16 -2.00 10.80
C THR A 2 -21.20 -0.86 10.47
N ASP A 3 -21.62 0.39 10.67
CA ASP A 3 -20.76 1.57 10.45
C ASP A 3 -19.47 1.55 11.29
N GLU A 4 -19.57 1.07 12.54
CA GLU A 4 -18.41 0.93 13.42
C GLU A 4 -17.42 -0.12 12.91
N GLN A 5 -17.93 -1.25 12.40
CA GLN A 5 -17.08 -2.28 11.77
C GLN A 5 -16.41 -1.74 10.51
N LEU A 6 -17.15 -1.01 9.66
CA LEU A 6 -16.64 -0.40 8.44
C LEU A 6 -15.55 0.63 8.74
N ASN A 7 -15.76 1.47 9.75
CA ASN A 7 -14.75 2.43 10.22
C ASN A 7 -13.51 1.74 10.76
N GLY A 8 -13.67 0.65 11.52
CA GLY A 8 -12.55 -0.16 12.00
C GLY A 8 -11.73 -0.78 10.87
N ILE A 9 -12.39 -1.28 9.82
CA ILE A 9 -11.73 -1.79 8.62
C ILE A 9 -11.00 -0.68 7.87
N ALA A 10 -11.66 0.47 7.66
CA ALA A 10 -11.05 1.62 6.98
C ALA A 10 -9.80 2.13 7.72
N MET A 11 -9.82 2.20 9.06
CA MET A 11 -8.66 2.59 9.85
C MET A 11 -7.49 1.59 9.74
N LYS A 12 -7.79 0.28 9.70
CA LYS A 12 -6.76 -0.75 9.43
C LYS A 12 -6.16 -0.60 8.04
N MET A 13 -7.00 -0.40 7.03
CA MET A 13 -6.55 -0.16 5.65
C MET A 13 -5.62 1.05 5.57
N LEU A 14 -6.00 2.17 6.18
CA LEU A 14 -5.16 3.38 6.23
C LEU A 14 -3.84 3.11 6.94
N THR A 15 -3.86 2.39 8.06
CA THR A 15 -2.65 2.04 8.82
C THR A 15 -1.70 1.18 7.99
N TYR A 16 -2.21 0.13 7.35
CA TYR A 16 -1.38 -0.79 6.55
C TYR A 16 -0.86 -0.12 5.27
N SER A 17 -1.71 0.63 4.56
CA SER A 17 -1.30 1.39 3.38
C SER A 17 -0.28 2.47 3.72
N GLY A 18 -0.45 3.16 4.86
CA GLY A 18 0.49 4.16 5.35
C GLY A 18 1.86 3.57 5.67
N LYS A 19 1.92 2.37 6.27
CA LYS A 19 3.19 1.66 6.49
C LYS A 19 3.89 1.31 5.19
N ALA A 20 3.16 0.73 4.24
CA ALA A 20 3.71 0.43 2.92
C ALA A 20 4.26 1.69 2.23
N LYS A 21 3.49 2.79 2.26
CA LYS A 21 3.91 4.07 1.69
C LYS A 21 5.16 4.63 2.35
N SER A 22 5.30 4.52 3.67
CA SER A 22 6.52 4.94 4.39
C SER A 22 7.74 4.17 3.89
N ILE A 23 7.66 2.83 3.85
CA ILE A 23 8.76 1.97 3.39
C ILE A 23 9.16 2.30 1.94
N LEU A 24 8.17 2.51 1.06
CA LEU A 24 8.41 2.87 -0.34
C LEU A 24 9.05 4.26 -0.46
N SER A 25 8.67 5.21 0.39
CA SER A 25 9.31 6.54 0.44
C SER A 25 10.76 6.43 0.89
N ASP A 26 11.01 5.72 1.98
CA ASP A 26 12.36 5.53 2.53
C ASP A 26 13.27 4.82 1.52
N LEU A 27 12.75 3.81 0.80
CA LEU A 27 13.46 3.14 -0.29
C LEU A 27 13.85 4.13 -1.39
N MET A 28 12.93 4.99 -1.84
CA MET A 28 13.23 5.98 -2.87
C MET A 28 14.27 7.01 -2.41
N ASP A 29 14.23 7.41 -1.14
CA ASP A 29 15.22 8.30 -0.54
C ASP A 29 16.60 7.63 -0.49
N HIS A 30 16.67 6.34 -0.12
CA HIS A 30 17.91 5.57 -0.16
C HIS A 30 18.48 5.44 -1.58
N LEU A 31 17.63 5.15 -2.58
CA LEU A 31 18.05 5.05 -3.99
C LEU A 31 18.61 6.38 -4.54
N ASN A 32 18.14 7.52 -4.03
CA ASN A 32 18.65 8.84 -4.39
C ASN A 32 19.94 9.22 -3.65
N SER A 33 20.30 8.48 -2.60
CA SER A 33 21.51 8.71 -1.82
C SER A 33 22.68 7.89 -2.35
N SER A 34 23.91 8.37 -2.18
CA SER A 34 25.11 7.62 -2.59
C SER A 34 25.40 6.37 -1.74
N SER A 35 24.59 6.07 -0.71
CA SER A 35 24.74 4.87 0.13
C SER A 35 23.97 3.69 -0.47
N HIS A 36 24.71 2.70 -0.98
CA HIS A 36 24.17 1.53 -1.68
C HIS A 36 23.88 0.33 -0.76
N ASP A 37 23.67 0.55 0.54
CA ASP A 37 23.62 -0.54 1.55
C ASP A 37 22.19 -1.02 1.90
N SER A 38 21.15 -0.49 1.25
CA SER A 38 19.77 -0.94 1.50
C SER A 38 19.39 -2.14 0.62
N ASP A 39 18.92 -3.22 1.23
CA ASP A 39 18.33 -4.37 0.52
C ASP A 39 16.98 -3.97 -0.10
N ILE A 40 17.05 -3.53 -1.36
CA ILE A 40 15.91 -3.06 -2.15
C ILE A 40 14.80 -4.13 -2.21
N ASP A 41 15.16 -5.39 -2.44
CA ASP A 41 14.19 -6.47 -2.59
C ASP A 41 13.49 -6.77 -1.27
N ALA A 42 14.22 -6.75 -0.14
CA ALA A 42 13.62 -6.92 1.18
C ALA A 42 12.61 -5.80 1.49
N GLN A 43 12.96 -4.53 1.24
CA GLN A 43 12.06 -3.40 1.50
C GLN A 43 10.82 -3.43 0.60
N LEU A 44 10.99 -3.72 -0.69
CA LEU A 44 9.87 -3.88 -1.62
C LEU A 44 8.93 -5.01 -1.19
N ASN A 45 9.49 -6.16 -0.78
CA ASN A 45 8.69 -7.28 -0.30
C ASN A 45 7.96 -6.95 1.00
N GLU A 46 8.60 -6.23 1.92
CA GLU A 46 7.95 -5.79 3.15
C GLU A 46 6.78 -4.83 2.87
N ALA A 47 6.98 -3.83 2.01
CA ALA A 47 5.92 -2.91 1.59
C ALA A 47 4.75 -3.68 0.94
N HIS A 48 5.06 -4.66 0.09
CA HIS A 48 4.05 -5.51 -0.55
C HIS A 48 3.22 -6.30 0.47
N GLN A 49 3.85 -6.88 1.50
CA GLN A 49 3.11 -7.61 2.54
C GLN A 49 2.12 -6.71 3.27
N TRP A 50 2.49 -5.46 3.56
CA TRP A 50 1.56 -4.49 4.14
C TRP A 50 0.40 -4.15 3.19
N LEU A 51 0.65 -4.03 1.88
CA LEU A 51 -0.42 -3.82 0.89
C LEU A 51 -1.35 -5.03 0.79
N VAL A 52 -0.83 -6.25 0.84
CA VAL A 52 -1.64 -7.48 0.90
C VAL A 52 -2.55 -7.47 2.13
N GLN A 53 -2.04 -7.08 3.30
CA GLN A 53 -2.85 -6.96 4.52
C GLN A 53 -3.97 -5.92 4.35
N ALA A 54 -3.68 -4.77 3.73
CA ALA A 54 -4.66 -3.73 3.43
C ALA A 54 -5.74 -4.23 2.45
N HIS A 55 -5.33 -4.93 1.39
CA HIS A 55 -6.24 -5.53 0.41
C HIS A 55 -7.16 -6.58 1.00
N GLN A 56 -6.64 -7.40 1.92
CA GLN A 56 -7.47 -8.36 2.64
C GLN A 56 -8.58 -7.66 3.42
N GLN A 57 -8.31 -6.51 4.02
CA GLN A 57 -9.34 -5.70 4.68
C GLN A 57 -10.36 -5.14 3.69
N GLN A 58 -9.91 -4.62 2.53
CA GLN A 58 -10.81 -4.15 1.47
C GLN A 58 -11.75 -5.26 0.97
N ASN A 59 -11.23 -6.47 0.78
CA ASN A 59 -12.00 -7.62 0.27
C ASN A 59 -13.17 -8.00 1.19
N LEU A 60 -13.03 -7.82 2.51
CA LEU A 60 -14.13 -8.06 3.45
C LEU A 60 -15.32 -7.15 3.17
N VAL A 61 -15.08 -5.90 2.76
CA VAL A 61 -16.15 -4.94 2.46
C VAL A 61 -16.71 -5.17 1.06
N ILE A 62 -15.86 -5.47 0.08
CA ILE A 62 -16.30 -5.77 -1.30
C ILE A 62 -17.20 -7.01 -1.33
N ALA A 63 -16.95 -8.01 -0.48
CA ALA A 63 -17.81 -9.19 -0.35
C ALA A 63 -19.24 -8.86 0.12
N GLU A 64 -19.44 -7.72 0.79
CA GLU A 64 -20.73 -7.24 1.29
C GLU A 64 -21.24 -6.00 0.52
N ALA A 65 -20.66 -5.67 -0.64
CA ALA A 65 -20.85 -4.40 -1.34
C ALA A 65 -22.31 -4.02 -1.63
N GLU A 66 -23.20 -4.99 -1.84
CA GLU A 66 -24.63 -4.74 -2.09
C GLU A 66 -25.39 -4.25 -0.83
N THR A 67 -24.82 -4.49 0.35
CA THR A 67 -25.46 -4.21 1.65
C THR A 67 -24.75 -3.12 2.44
N VAL A 68 -23.54 -2.75 2.04
CA VAL A 68 -22.73 -1.73 2.70
C VAL A 68 -23.13 -0.34 2.17
N GLY A 69 -23.46 0.56 3.09
CA GLY A 69 -23.74 1.96 2.76
C GLY A 69 -22.47 2.73 2.39
N TYR A 70 -22.65 3.90 1.76
CA TYR A 70 -21.54 4.80 1.46
C TYR A 70 -20.85 5.28 2.75
N SER A 71 -19.51 5.25 2.76
CA SER A 71 -18.69 5.79 3.83
C SER A 71 -17.52 6.58 3.25
N LEU A 72 -17.46 7.88 3.57
CA LEU A 72 -16.36 8.76 3.15
C LEU A 72 -15.00 8.25 3.65
N LEU A 73 -14.96 7.74 4.89
CA LEU A 73 -13.72 7.22 5.49
C LEU A 73 -13.25 5.95 4.76
N PHE A 74 -14.18 5.05 4.41
CA PHE A 74 -13.84 3.86 3.66
C PHE A 74 -13.36 4.21 2.25
N THR A 75 -14.05 5.10 1.54
CA THR A 75 -13.61 5.61 0.23
C THR A 75 -12.18 6.17 0.31
N HIS A 76 -11.88 7.00 1.32
CA HIS A 76 -10.53 7.53 1.51
C HIS A 76 -9.48 6.44 1.78
N ALA A 77 -9.85 5.39 2.52
CA ALA A 77 -8.98 4.24 2.76
C ALA A 77 -8.71 3.44 1.47
N GLN A 78 -9.72 3.24 0.63
CA GLN A 78 -9.57 2.61 -0.69
C GLN A 78 -8.65 3.43 -1.60
N ASP A 79 -8.86 4.75 -1.68
CA ASP A 79 -8.01 5.66 -2.46
C ASP A 79 -6.55 5.58 -2.02
N THR A 80 -6.32 5.57 -0.70
CA THR A 80 -4.97 5.47 -0.13
C THR A 80 -4.29 4.15 -0.47
N LEU A 81 -5.02 3.02 -0.37
CA LEU A 81 -4.53 1.70 -0.75
C LEU A 81 -4.15 1.67 -2.23
N MET A 82 -5.08 1.97 -3.12
CA MET A 82 -4.89 1.87 -4.57
C MET A 82 -3.79 2.83 -5.07
N ASN A 83 -3.69 4.04 -4.49
CA ASN A 83 -2.60 4.96 -4.77
C ASN A 83 -1.24 4.37 -4.38
N THR A 84 -1.15 3.75 -3.20
CA THR A 84 0.10 3.16 -2.70
C THR A 84 0.53 1.94 -3.52
N GLU A 85 -0.41 1.10 -3.96
CA GLU A 85 -0.09 0.00 -4.90
C GLU A 85 0.42 0.50 -6.25
N THR A 86 -0.18 1.58 -6.75
CA THR A 86 0.28 2.20 -8.00
C THR A 86 1.71 2.71 -7.83
N ILE A 87 2.04 3.32 -6.69
CA ILE A 87 3.40 3.74 -6.35
C ILE A 87 4.34 2.52 -6.28
N GLU A 88 3.96 1.44 -5.60
CA GLU A 88 4.75 0.20 -5.52
C GLU A 88 5.07 -0.34 -6.92
N PHE A 89 4.05 -0.45 -7.78
CA PHE A 89 4.19 -0.92 -9.16
C PHE A 89 5.19 -0.07 -9.95
N VAL A 90 5.05 1.26 -9.87
CA VAL A 90 5.94 2.19 -10.58
C VAL A 90 7.38 2.09 -10.06
N ILE A 91 7.59 2.01 -8.75
CA ILE A 91 8.93 1.88 -8.14
C ILE A 91 9.59 0.59 -8.60
N ARG A 92 8.90 -0.56 -8.50
CA ARG A 92 9.43 -1.86 -8.94
C ARG A 92 9.86 -1.85 -10.41
N LYS A 93 9.03 -1.26 -11.28
CA LYS A 93 9.34 -1.15 -12.71
C LYS A 93 10.49 -0.19 -12.98
N SER A 94 10.56 0.93 -12.25
CA SER A 94 11.64 1.91 -12.38
C SER A 94 12.99 1.30 -12.00
N ILE A 95 13.07 0.63 -10.85
CA ILE A 95 14.30 -0.03 -10.39
C ILE A 95 14.77 -1.08 -11.40
N ALA A 96 13.86 -1.95 -11.86
CA ALA A 96 14.20 -2.97 -12.86
C ALA A 96 14.70 -2.36 -14.18
N ALA A 97 14.20 -1.19 -14.59
CA ALA A 97 14.68 -0.51 -15.79
C ALA A 97 16.11 0.03 -15.61
N PHE A 98 16.45 0.56 -14.43
CA PHE A 98 17.80 1.06 -14.15
C PHE A 98 18.84 -0.06 -14.00
N THR A 99 18.46 -1.21 -13.42
CA THR A 99 19.39 -2.34 -13.22
C THR A 99 19.62 -3.17 -14.47
N ASN A 100 18.65 -3.30 -15.39
CA ASN A 100 18.81 -4.06 -16.64
C ASN A 100 19.60 -3.31 -17.73
N HIS A 101 19.90 -2.02 -17.54
CA HIS A 101 20.67 -1.18 -18.46
C HIS A 101 22.05 -0.77 -17.91
N SER A 102 22.48 -1.38 -16.81
CA SER A 102 23.82 -1.21 -16.20
C SER A 102 24.69 -2.43 -16.49
#